data_AF-N1ZTP0-F1
#
_entry.id   AF-N1ZTP0-F1
#
_cell.length_a   1.000
_cell.length_b   1.000
_cell.length_c   1.000
_cell.angle_alpha   90.00
_cell.angle_beta   90.00
_cell.angle_gamma   90.00
#
_symmetry.space_group_name_H-M   'P 1'
#
loop_
_entity.id
_entity.type
_entity.pdbx_description
1 polymer ?
#
loop_
_entity_poly.entity_id
_entity_poly.type
_entity_poly.pdbx_seq_one_letter_code
_entity_poly.pdbx_strand_id
1 'polypeptide(L)' 'YLYILLLYMPDHKDDPAAVEILLPWSSFIKEHCTGLIDVETITPENKPQLPL' A
#
# COMPACT_ATOMS: atom_id res chain seq x y z
N TYR A 1 -4.40 -3.04 -2.04
CA TYR A 1 -4.10 -2.17 -0.89
C TYR A 1 -2.85 -2.59 -0.13
N LEU A 2 -2.76 -3.79 0.46
CA LEU A 2 -1.51 -4.22 1.14
C LEU A 2 -0.31 -4.18 0.20
N TYR A 3 -0.47 -4.74 -1.00
CA TYR A 3 0.54 -4.67 -2.06
C TYR A 3 0.99 -3.22 -2.36
N ILE A 4 0.04 -2.27 -2.43
CA ILE A 4 0.34 -0.85 -2.63
C ILE A 4 1.19 -0.32 -1.47
N LEU A 5 0.82 -0.60 -0.21
CA LEU A 5 1.63 -0.19 0.94
C LEU A 5 3.06 -0.73 0.84
N LEU A 6 3.24 -1.99 0.42
CA LEU A 6 4.55 -2.59 0.22
C LEU A 6 5.33 -1.97 -0.96
N LEU A 7 4.65 -1.44 -1.99
CA LEU A 7 5.30 -0.61 -3.02
C LEU A 7 5.86 0.70 -2.44
N TYR A 8 5.19 1.28 -1.44
CA TYR A 8 5.63 2.49 -0.74
C TYR A 8 6.65 2.21 0.37
N MET A 9 6.65 1.01 0.94
CA MET A 9 7.53 0.58 2.03
C MET A 9 8.19 -0.76 1.69
N PRO A 10 9.11 -0.79 0.70
CA PRO A 10 9.70 -2.03 0.20
C PRO A 10 10.53 -2.77 1.25
N ASP A 11 11.08 -2.06 2.24
CA ASP A 11 11.87 -2.66 3.33
C ASP A 11 11.04 -3.58 4.24
N HIS A 12 9.71 -3.46 4.20
CA HIS A 12 8.79 -4.25 5.02
C HIS A 12 8.27 -5.50 4.32
N LYS A 13 8.59 -5.71 3.03
CA LYS A 13 8.04 -6.81 2.22
C LYS A 13 8.53 -8.19 2.69
N ASP A 14 9.76 -8.26 3.18
CA ASP A 14 10.43 -9.50 3.58
C ASP A 14 10.37 -9.74 5.10
N ASP A 15 9.79 -8.79 5.85
CA ASP A 15 9.59 -8.88 7.30
C ASP A 15 8.13 -9.27 7.63
N PRO A 16 7.88 -10.51 8.08
CA PRO A 16 6.52 -10.96 8.39
C PRO A 16 5.88 -10.17 9.53
N ALA A 17 6.64 -9.68 10.51
CA ALA A 17 6.10 -8.86 11.59
C ALA A 17 5.64 -7.50 11.08
N ALA A 18 6.38 -6.90 10.14
CA ALA A 18 5.98 -5.67 9.49
C ALA A 18 4.74 -5.86 8.60
N VAL A 19 4.64 -6.98 7.88
CA VAL A 19 3.44 -7.33 7.09
C VAL A 19 2.21 -7.48 7.99
N GLU A 20 2.34 -8.15 9.13
CA GLU A 20 1.26 -8.29 10.12
C GLU A 20 0.76 -6.93 10.63
N ILE A 21 1.68 -5.99 10.87
CA ILE A 21 1.34 -4.63 11.30
C ILE A 21 0.64 -3.86 10.16
N LEU A 22 1.04 -4.04 8.91
CA LEU A 22 0.49 -3.34 7.75
C LEU A 22 -0.88 -3.88 7.29
N LEU A 23 -1.22 -5.12 7.66
CA LEU A 23 -2.49 -5.75 7.29
C LEU A 23 -3.71 -4.94 7.76
N PRO A 24 -3.85 -4.55 9.04
CA PRO A 24 -4.93 -3.68 9.52
C PRO A 24 -5.02 -2.35 8.75
N TRP A 25 -3.88 -1.71 8.47
CA TRP A 25 -3.82 -0.47 7.69
C TRP A 25 -4.30 -0.67 6.27
N SER A 26 -3.95 -1.80 5.65
CA SER A 26 -4.40 -2.10 4.30
C SER A 26 -5.92 -2.26 4.21
N SER A 27 -6.54 -2.83 5.24
CA SER A 27 -7.99 -2.97 5.37
C SER A 27 -8.65 -1.62 5.64
N PHE A 28 -8.07 -0.81 6.55
CA PHE A 28 -8.55 0.53 6.84
C PHE A 28 -8.55 1.42 5.59
N ILE A 29 -7.45 1.46 4.84
CA ILE A 29 -7.37 2.25 3.60
C ILE A 29 -8.34 1.73 2.54
N LYS A 30 -8.50 0.41 2.45
CA LYS A 30 -9.50 -0.18 1.55
C LYS A 30 -10.91 0.26 1.94
N GLU A 31 -11.25 0.28 3.22
CA GLU A 31 -12.61 0.63 3.65
C GLU A 31 -12.90 2.13 3.49
N HIS A 32 -11.94 2.99 3.82
CA HIS A 32 -12.15 4.43 3.90
C HIS A 32 -11.66 5.24 2.69
N CYS A 33 -10.81 4.66 1.84
CA CYS A 33 -10.19 5.37 0.71
C CYS A 33 -10.44 4.69 -0.65
N THR A 34 -11.36 3.71 -0.71
CA THR A 34 -11.77 3.13 -1.99
C THR A 34 -12.37 4.20 -2.90
N GLY A 35 -11.81 4.34 -4.11
CA GLY A 35 -12.21 5.35 -5.10
C GLY A 35 -11.30 6.58 -5.17
N LEU A 36 -10.39 6.78 -4.20
CA LEU A 36 -9.38 7.85 -4.24
C LEU A 36 -8.12 7.42 -4.98
N ILE A 37 -7.84 6.12 -5.01
CA ILE A 37 -6.72 5.53 -5.71
C ILE A 37 -7.22 4.54 -6.75
N ASP A 38 -6.72 4.65 -7.97
CA ASP A 38 -6.91 3.63 -8.99
C ASP A 38 -5.89 2.51 -8.76
N VAL A 39 -6.34 1.45 -8.09
CA VAL A 39 -5.50 0.30 -7.73
C VAL A 39 -5.00 -0.45 -8.97
N GLU A 40 -5.69 -0.36 -10.10
CA GLU A 40 -5.38 -1.11 -11.32
C GLU A 40 -4.21 -0.50 -12.10
N THR A 41 -3.97 0.80 -11.93
CA THR A 41 -2.90 1.52 -12.65
C THR A 41 -1.62 1.70 -11.84
N ILE A 42 -1.63 1.38 -10.54
CA ILE A 42 -0.46 1.50 -9.67
C ILE A 42 0.44 0.26 -9.82
N THR A 43 1.60 0.45 -10.44
CA THR A 43 2.71 -0.53 -10.51
C THR A 43 3.95 0.06 -9.83
N PRO A 44 4.99 -0.77 -9.51
CA PRO A 44 6.26 -0.24 -9.01
C PRO A 44 6.86 0.87 -9.88
N GLU A 45 6.71 0.77 -11.20
CA GLU A 45 7.28 1.68 -12.20
C GLU A 45 6.45 2.96 -12.39
N ASN A 46 5.13 2.87 -12.24
CA ASN A 46 4.17 3.96 -12.49
C ASN A 46 3.60 4.57 -11.21
N LYS A 47 4.33 4.41 -10.09
CA LYS A 47 3.92 4.84 -8.77
C LYS A 47 3.81 6.37 -8.68
N PRO A 48 2.64 6.95 -8.38
CA PRO A 48 2.52 8.40 -8.18
C PRO A 48 3.31 8.84 -6.94
N GLN A 49 3.88 10.04 -7.01
CA GLN A 49 4.56 10.66 -5.86
C GLN A 49 3.54 10.89 -4.73
N LEU A 50 3.87 10.44 -3.52
CA LEU A 50 3.07 10.82 -2.36
C LEU A 50 3.24 12.33 -2.11
N PRO A 51 2.16 13.05 -1.77
CA PRO A 51 2.30 14.40 -1.26
C PRO A 51 3.20 14.39 -0.01
N LEU A 52 4.08 15.41 0.09
CA LEU A 52 4.96 15.65 1.25
C LEU A 52 4.17 16.17 2.45
#